data_AF-A0A9X3PQC0-F1
#
_entry.id   AF-A0A9X3PQC0-F1
#
_cell.length_a   1.000
_cell.length_b   1.000
_cell.length_c   1.000
_cell.angle_alpha   90.00
_cell.angle_beta   90.00
_cell.angle_gamma   90.00
#
_symmetry.space_group_name_H-M   'P 1'
#
loop_
_entity.id
_entity.type
_entity.pdbx_description
1 polymer ?
#
loop_
_entity_poly.entity_id
_entity_poly.type
_entity_poly.pdbx_seq_one_letter_code
_entity_poly.pdbx_strand_id
1 'polypeptide(L)'
;MDAYAARPSRTDKRIALDRLARARRQGVIDSAQYRLRRRMAEQADSVADLQVLLVDVGDDPGRDHWRYGRWRGPVRDGRELEIQRFVGALFLVAALIVVTVCVWAAIAAYEHFQ
;
A
#
# COMPACT_ATOMS: atom_id res chain seq x y z
N MET A 1 -6.72 -10.02 21.79
CA MET A 1 -6.62 -11.13 20.83
C MET A 1 -5.48 -10.83 19.88
N ASP A 2 -4.51 -11.74 19.78
CA ASP A 2 -3.31 -11.54 18.98
C ASP A 2 -3.65 -11.75 17.50
N ALA A 3 -3.69 -10.67 16.71
CA ALA A 3 -4.08 -10.72 15.30
C ALA A 3 -3.15 -11.63 14.46
N TYR A 4 -1.94 -11.88 14.96
CA TYR A 4 -0.93 -12.71 14.33
C TYR A 4 -1.14 -14.21 14.57
N ALA A 5 -1.92 -14.59 15.60
CA ALA A 5 -2.34 -15.97 15.85
C ALA A 5 -3.54 -16.40 14.97
N ALA A 6 -4.06 -15.49 14.14
CA ALA A 6 -5.14 -15.80 13.22
C ALA A 6 -4.66 -16.78 12.12
N ARG A 7 -5.55 -17.68 11.71
CA ARG A 7 -5.29 -18.54 10.55
C ARG A 7 -5.11 -17.68 9.29
N PRO A 8 -4.09 -17.94 8.47
CA PRO A 8 -3.85 -17.20 7.26
C PRO A 8 -4.95 -17.52 6.24
N SER A 9 -5.46 -16.48 5.59
CA SER A 9 -6.38 -16.64 4.47
C SER A 9 -5.64 -17.15 3.22
N ARG A 10 -6.39 -17.63 2.23
CA ARG A 10 -5.82 -17.98 0.90
C ARG A 10 -5.10 -16.78 0.26
N THR A 11 -5.58 -15.57 0.52
CA THR A 11 -4.99 -14.33 0.01
C THR A 11 -3.62 -14.09 0.65
N ASP A 12 -3.50 -14.29 1.96
CA ASP A 12 -2.24 -14.10 2.70
C ASP A 12 -1.15 -15.05 2.19
N LYS A 13 -1.50 -16.33 1.99
CA LYS A 13 -0.59 -17.33 1.39
C LYS A 13 -0.17 -16.92 -0.02
N ARG A 14 -1.10 -16.46 -0.86
CA ARG A 14 -0.80 -15.99 -2.22
C ARG A 14 0.16 -14.80 -2.22
N ILE A 15 -0.06 -13.82 -1.33
CA ILE A 15 0.81 -12.64 -1.19
C ILE A 15 2.22 -13.08 -0.76
N ALA A 16 2.32 -13.96 0.23
CA ALA A 16 3.62 -14.45 0.71
C ALA A 16 4.40 -15.19 -0.39
N LEU A 17 3.74 -16.07 -1.14
CA LEU A 17 4.36 -16.80 -2.26
C LEU A 17 4.82 -15.86 -3.39
N ASP A 18 4.04 -14.83 -3.71
CA ASP A 18 4.41 -13.84 -4.72
C ASP A 18 5.65 -13.03 -4.30
N ARG A 19 5.74 -12.64 -3.03
CA ARG A 19 6.92 -11.94 -2.48
C ARG A 19 8.16 -12.83 -2.51
N LEU A 20 8.05 -14.10 -2.10
CA LEU A 20 9.15 -15.06 -2.21
C LEU A 20 9.61 -15.24 -3.67
N ALA A 21 8.68 -15.27 -4.63
CA ALA A 21 9.02 -15.37 -6.04
C ALA A 21 9.71 -14.11 -6.58
N ARG A 22 9.29 -12.91 -6.13
CA ARG A 22 9.97 -11.64 -6.45
C ARG A 22 11.39 -11.60 -5.88
N ALA A 23 11.57 -11.97 -4.62
CA ALA A 23 12.89 -11.97 -4.00
C ALA A 23 13.88 -12.93 -4.66
N ARG A 24 13.40 -14.10 -5.09
CA ARG A 24 14.21 -15.02 -5.91
C ARG A 24 14.63 -14.35 -7.24
N ARG A 25 13.71 -13.65 -7.92
CA ARG A 25 14.02 -12.94 -9.18
C ARG A 25 15.04 -11.81 -8.97
N GLN A 26 15.04 -11.19 -7.80
CA GLN A 26 15.98 -10.13 -7.42
C GLN A 26 17.31 -10.68 -6.87
N GLY A 27 17.46 -12.00 -6.74
CA GLY A 27 18.68 -12.62 -6.22
C GLY A 27 18.87 -12.46 -4.70
N VAL A 28 17.84 -12.02 -3.96
CA VAL A 28 17.89 -11.85 -2.50
C VAL A 28 17.93 -13.21 -1.80
N ILE A 29 17.24 -14.20 -2.36
CA ILE A 29 17.23 -15.58 -1.88
C ILE A 29 17.57 -16.53 -3.02
N ASP A 30 18.29 -17.61 -2.69
CA ASP A 30 18.67 -18.62 -3.67
C ASP A 30 17.49 -19.57 -4.02
N SER A 31 17.73 -20.46 -4.98
CA SER A 31 16.70 -21.42 -5.43
C SER A 31 16.32 -22.46 -4.36
N ALA A 32 17.24 -22.80 -3.46
CA ALA A 32 17.01 -23.80 -2.41
C ALA A 32 16.17 -23.21 -1.26
N GLN A 33 16.54 -22.02 -0.80
CA GLN A 33 15.81 -21.21 0.16
C GLN A 33 14.41 -20.91 -0.34
N TYR A 34 14.24 -20.53 -1.62
CA TYR A 34 12.92 -20.33 -2.21
C TYR A 34 12.05 -21.59 -2.14
N ARG A 35 12.57 -22.77 -2.51
CA ARG A 35 11.80 -24.03 -2.47
C ARG A 35 11.42 -24.43 -1.04
N LEU A 36 12.29 -24.17 -0.07
CA LEU A 36 12.04 -24.45 1.34
C LEU A 36 10.96 -23.53 1.89
N ARG A 37 11.15 -22.20 1.76
CA ARG A 37 10.22 -21.19 2.26
C ARG A 37 8.86 -21.28 1.58
N ARG A 38 8.79 -21.70 0.31
CA ARG A 38 7.54 -21.99 -0.39
C ARG A 38 6.73 -23.11 0.27
N ARG A 39 7.37 -24.25 0.61
CA ARG A 39 6.68 -25.36 1.30
C ARG A 39 6.19 -24.95 2.67
N MET A 40 7.00 -24.21 3.41
CA MET A 40 6.62 -23.66 4.71
C MET A 40 5.43 -22.69 4.60
N ALA A 41 5.41 -21.82 3.57
CA ALA A 41 4.30 -20.91 3.34
C ALA A 41 2.99 -21.64 2.97
N GLU A 42 3.07 -22.75 2.22
CA GLU A 42 1.92 -23.60 1.91
C GLU A 42 1.36 -24.26 3.19
N GLN A 43 2.23 -24.67 4.11
CA GLN A 43 1.90 -25.31 5.39
C GLN A 43 1.65 -24.37 6.58
N ALA A 44 1.83 -23.06 6.39
CA ALA A 44 1.67 -22.08 7.48
C ALA A 44 0.26 -22.13 8.07
N ASP A 45 0.20 -22.23 9.40
CA ASP A 45 -1.04 -22.31 10.20
C ASP A 45 -1.42 -20.97 10.81
N SER A 46 -0.47 -20.04 10.90
CA SER A 46 -0.69 -18.67 11.38
C SER A 46 -0.19 -17.61 10.39
N VAL A 47 -0.73 -16.40 10.51
CA VAL A 47 -0.22 -15.22 9.82
C VAL A 47 1.21 -14.88 10.28
N ALA A 48 1.53 -15.13 11.56
CA ALA A 48 2.88 -14.95 12.08
C ALA A 48 3.92 -15.80 11.33
N ASP A 49 3.59 -17.07 11.04
CA ASP A 49 4.50 -17.97 10.32
C ASP A 49 4.84 -17.42 8.93
N LEU A 50 3.85 -16.87 8.22
CA LEU A 50 4.07 -16.25 6.93
C LEU A 50 4.97 -15.01 7.02
N GLN A 51 4.86 -14.23 8.10
CA GLN A 51 5.71 -13.04 8.31
C GLN A 51 7.16 -13.42 8.60
N VAL A 52 7.39 -14.46 9.42
CA VAL A 52 8.74 -14.95 9.72
C VAL A 52 9.46 -15.37 8.44
N LEU A 53 8.76 -16.02 7.51
CA LEU A 53 9.34 -16.44 6.22
C LEU A 53 9.78 -15.27 5.32
N LEU A 54 9.23 -14.08 5.56
CA LEU A 54 9.43 -12.88 4.74
C LEU A 54 10.32 -11.83 5.40
N VAL A 55 10.68 -12.00 6.68
CA VAL A 55 11.34 -10.95 7.48
C VAL A 55 12.69 -10.51 6.88
N ASP A 56 13.46 -11.45 6.34
CA ASP A 56 14.78 -11.18 5.73
C ASP A 56 14.71 -10.88 4.23
N VAL A 57 13.52 -10.96 3.65
CA VAL A 57 13.34 -11.00 2.19
C VAL A 57 13.19 -9.61 1.58
N GLY A 58 13.12 -8.57 2.43
CA GLY A 58 13.21 -7.17 1.98
C GLY A 58 12.02 -6.73 1.14
N ASP A 59 10.91 -6.46 1.81
CA ASP A 59 10.07 -5.27 1.59
C ASP A 59 9.06 -5.34 2.73
N ASP A 60 9.32 -4.59 3.79
CA ASP A 60 8.42 -4.46 4.92
C ASP A 60 7.53 -3.24 4.63
N PRO A 61 6.35 -3.38 4.00
CA PRO A 61 5.33 -2.34 4.05
C PRO A 61 4.71 -2.37 5.45
N GLY A 62 5.53 -2.06 6.46
CA GLY A 62 5.19 -1.90 7.86
C GLY A 62 4.59 -3.13 8.56
N ARG A 63 5.05 -3.33 9.79
CA ARG A 63 4.29 -4.01 10.88
C ARG A 63 2.81 -3.60 10.95
N ASP A 64 2.44 -2.47 10.35
CA ASP A 64 1.11 -1.87 10.35
C ASP A 64 0.15 -2.41 9.28
N HIS A 65 0.62 -2.91 8.12
CA HIS A 65 -0.27 -3.47 7.08
C HIS A 65 -1.13 -4.61 7.65
N TRP A 66 -0.52 -5.49 8.44
CA TRP A 66 -1.19 -6.67 8.97
C TRP A 66 -2.01 -6.33 10.21
N ARG A 67 -1.55 -5.33 10.99
CA ARG A 67 -2.22 -4.85 12.21
C ARG A 67 -3.49 -4.02 11.91
N TYR A 68 -3.58 -3.39 10.75
CA TYR A 68 -4.73 -2.57 10.32
C TYR A 68 -5.51 -3.15 9.12
N GLY A 69 -5.24 -4.41 8.75
CA GLY A 69 -5.83 -5.05 7.57
C GLY A 69 -7.32 -5.39 7.72
N ARG A 70 -8.22 -4.44 7.42
CA ARG A 70 -9.54 -4.77 6.85
C ARG A 70 -10.25 -3.71 6.01
N TRP A 71 -9.87 -2.43 6.06
CA TRP A 71 -10.69 -1.35 5.45
C TRP A 71 -10.09 -0.60 4.27
N ARG A 72 -8.80 -0.79 3.97
CA ARG A 72 -8.21 -0.26 2.75
C ARG A 72 -7.42 -1.40 2.13
N GLY A 73 -7.77 -1.75 0.89
CA GLY A 73 -7.05 -2.74 0.11
C GLY A 73 -5.55 -2.44 0.09
N PRO A 74 -4.72 -3.41 -0.30
CA PRO A 74 -3.30 -3.18 -0.43
C PRO A 74 -3.13 -1.98 -1.36
N VAL A 75 -2.65 -0.85 -0.81
CA VAL A 75 -2.14 0.24 -1.64
C VAL A 75 -0.95 -0.39 -2.33
N ARG A 76 -1.19 -0.84 -3.57
CA ARG A 76 -0.19 -1.45 -4.40
C ARG A 76 0.69 -0.29 -4.80
N ASP A 77 1.88 -0.25 -4.20
CA ASP A 77 2.93 0.72 -4.44
C ASP A 77 2.74 2.04 -3.69
N GLY A 78 3.77 2.48 -2.97
CA GLY A 78 3.84 3.84 -2.42
C GLY A 78 3.61 4.94 -3.46
N ARG A 79 3.74 4.59 -4.75
CA ARG A 79 3.37 5.43 -5.90
C ARG A 79 1.88 5.75 -5.98
N GLU A 80 0.98 4.85 -5.61
CA GLU A 80 -0.46 5.09 -5.71
C GLU A 80 -0.90 6.14 -4.67
N LEU A 81 -0.26 6.12 -3.49
CA LEU A 81 -0.45 7.13 -2.46
C LEU A 81 0.19 8.48 -2.82
N GLU A 82 1.34 8.47 -3.50
CA GLU A 82 1.95 9.67 -4.08
C GLU A 82 1.06 10.29 -5.16
N ILE A 83 0.55 9.48 -6.10
CA ILE A 83 -0.35 9.94 -7.15
C ILE A 83 -1.64 10.49 -6.54
N GLN A 84 -2.22 9.83 -5.55
CA GLN A 84 -3.43 10.33 -4.88
C GLN A 84 -3.17 11.65 -4.14
N ARG A 85 -2.01 11.80 -3.48
CA ARG A 85 -1.59 13.07 -2.87
C ARG A 85 -1.37 14.15 -3.92
N PHE A 86 -0.76 13.81 -5.06
CA PHE A 86 -0.48 14.73 -6.15
C PHE A 86 -1.76 15.20 -6.84
N VAL A 87 -2.67 14.28 -7.13
CA VAL A 87 -4.01 14.56 -7.68
C VAL A 87 -4.83 15.39 -6.69
N GLY A 88 -4.80 15.03 -5.39
CA GLY A 88 -5.47 15.80 -4.34
C GLY A 88 -4.93 17.23 -4.22
N ALA A 89 -3.61 17.40 -4.25
CA ALA A 89 -2.97 18.71 -4.23
C ALA A 89 -3.30 19.52 -5.49
N LEU A 90 -3.31 18.88 -6.67
CA LEU A 90 -3.66 19.52 -7.93
C LEU A 90 -5.12 20.02 -7.91
N PHE A 91 -6.05 19.19 -7.42
CA PHE A 91 -7.45 19.59 -7.25
C PHE A 91 -7.60 20.77 -6.29
N LEU A 92 -6.85 20.75 -5.17
CA LEU A 92 -6.85 21.86 -4.21
C LEU A 92 -6.36 23.16 -4.85
N VAL A 93 -5.25 23.11 -5.59
CA VAL A 93 -4.69 24.28 -6.29
C VAL A 93 -5.66 24.80 -7.35
N ALA A 94 -6.25 23.92 -8.16
CA ALA A 94 -7.23 24.30 -9.17
C ALA A 94 -8.46 24.95 -8.55
N ALA A 95 -8.98 24.39 -7.45
CA ALA A 95 -10.10 24.97 -6.72
C ALA A 95 -9.76 26.36 -6.17
N LEU A 96 -8.55 26.53 -5.62
CA LEU A 96 -8.09 27.83 -5.11
C LEU A 96 -8.08 28.89 -6.22
N ILE A 97 -7.54 28.54 -7.40
CA ILE A 97 -7.50 29.43 -8.57
C ILE A 97 -8.91 29.83 -8.99
N VAL A 98 -9.83 28.87 -9.09
CA VAL A 98 -11.22 29.13 -9.48
C VAL A 98 -11.89 30.08 -8.48
N VAL A 99 -11.74 29.86 -7.18
CA VAL A 99 -12.28 30.74 -6.15
C VAL A 99 -11.71 32.15 -6.28
N THR A 100 -10.39 32.29 -6.45
CA THR A 100 -9.74 33.59 -6.63
C THR A 100 -10.27 34.34 -7.85
N VAL A 101 -10.44 33.65 -8.98
CA VAL A 101 -10.98 34.25 -10.22
C VAL A 101 -12.44 34.67 -10.01
N CYS A 102 -13.26 33.84 -9.39
CA CYS A 102 -14.66 34.18 -9.10
C CYS A 102 -14.79 35.41 -8.18
N VAL A 103 -13.97 35.48 -7.13
CA VAL A 103 -13.96 36.65 -6.22
C VAL A 103 -13.55 37.90 -6.97
N TRP A 104 -12.49 37.83 -7.79
CA TRP A 104 -12.02 38.97 -8.56
C TRP A 104 -13.07 39.44 -9.58
N ALA A 105 -13.70 38.50 -10.30
CA ALA A 105 -14.77 38.82 -11.25
C ALA A 105 -15.99 39.46 -10.56
N ALA A 106 -16.35 39.00 -9.35
CA ALA A 106 -17.43 39.59 -8.58
C ALA A 106 -17.11 41.02 -8.12
N ILE A 107 -15.87 41.28 -7.68
CA ILE A 107 -15.40 42.62 -7.30
C ILE A 107 -15.42 43.54 -8.52
N ALA A 108 -14.81 43.11 -9.65
CA ALA A 108 -14.77 43.90 -10.87
C ALA A 108 -16.17 44.21 -11.42
N ALA A 109 -17.09 43.24 -11.35
CA ALA A 109 -18.48 43.47 -11.71
C ALA A 109 -19.14 44.50 -10.77
N TYR A 110 -18.94 44.37 -9.46
CA TYR A 110 -19.48 45.32 -8.48
C TYR A 110 -18.97 46.74 -8.71
N GLU A 111 -17.66 46.92 -8.94
CA GLU A 111 -17.05 48.22 -9.29
C GLU A 111 -17.60 48.80 -10.59
N HIS A 112 -18.01 47.96 -11.55
CA HIS A 112 -18.57 48.43 -12.82
C HIS A 112 -20.04 48.84 -12.72
N PHE A 113 -20.78 48.31 -11.74
CA PHE A 113 -22.19 48.64 -11.50
C PHE A 113 -22.40 49.78 -10.50
N GLN A 114 -21.35 50.22 -9.79
CA GLN A 114 -21.33 51.45 -8.99
C GLN A 114 -20.90 52.66 -9.83
#